data_AF-A0A6N3GPZ6-F1
#
_entry.id   AF-A0A6N3GPZ6-F1
#
_cell.length_a   1.000
_cell.length_b   1.000
_cell.length_c   1.000
_cell.angle_alpha   90.00
_cell.angle_beta   90.00
_cell.angle_gamma   90.00
#
_symmetry.space_group_name_H-M   'P 1'
#
loop_
_entity.id
_entity.type
_entity.pdbx_description
1 polymer ?
#
loop_
_entity_poly.entity_id
_entity_poly.type
_entity_poly.pdbx_seq_one_letter_code
_entity_poly.pdbx_strand_id
1 'polypeptide(L)'
;MDKNKKGIANLKIVASLITILLVIGISIPIDAYASNIDYNWKFSIYKAIDAETLKTPNTIDQNYILKGKDVIIDTEYIATAYTKIYVYVNGVFVDQSDIECETYNFSQQGNAYYTAYKLKNLHTGVNTIRVRAYKPYTVNLDPNYQGPEYRDDTITVIVQGSIDESIKNINSGTAVIADYELLGITKVTSSNIANVRNAIIAAKEKKGSDLTQTEIEQVVEYAANEKETAVKNIIAGQGKLSDYQILGITNVKEENLEDVNWYLKEKGITDESQIKSNVNTVVSALSNINNGTMTLSYYQTLGITTVTSSSSTDVKNAILVSRKEKASDLTRTEIQNIIIELPNKKEASIRKIVDGKGTISDFEMIGITNVKEENLEDVNWYLKEKGITNESQIKTNVNAIVTALNNINSGTTTIGYYQTLGITVVTSSNASNVKNAIIEAKKEKGSNLTRIEIGKVAESASNEREVIIKKIIDGQGSLNDYKMLGITSVKEENLEDVNWYLKEKGILKESEISKNVNIIINALSYVNKGTTSISYYQTLGITTVTSSNVSNVKNAIISAKKEKGSDLTKLEIEKVILNLI
;
A
#
# COMPACT_ATOMS: atom_id res chain seq x y z
N MET A 1 1.77 44.45 -81.62
CA MET A 1 0.56 44.98 -82.29
C MET A 1 -0.53 43.93 -82.10
N ASP A 2 -1.43 44.07 -81.15
CA ASP A 2 -2.53 45.04 -80.99
C ASP A 2 -3.88 44.44 -81.46
N LYS A 3 -4.80 44.46 -80.49
CA LYS A 3 -6.26 44.40 -80.46
C LYS A 3 -7.07 43.33 -81.22
N ASN A 4 -8.03 42.63 -80.59
CA ASN A 4 -9.23 43.01 -79.80
C ASN A 4 -10.50 43.30 -80.64
N LYS A 5 -11.62 42.76 -80.15
CA LYS A 5 -13.03 43.18 -80.29
C LYS A 5 -13.82 42.76 -81.54
N LYS A 6 -14.75 41.81 -81.34
CA LYS A 6 -16.21 42.07 -81.34
C LYS A 6 -16.99 40.81 -80.98
N GLY A 7 -17.63 40.82 -79.81
CA GLY A 7 -18.50 39.75 -79.32
C GLY A 7 -19.19 40.10 -77.99
N ILE A 8 -19.49 41.39 -77.77
CA ILE A 8 -20.31 41.88 -76.66
C ILE A 8 -21.53 42.53 -77.31
N ALA A 9 -22.62 41.78 -77.46
CA ALA A 9 -23.98 42.29 -77.68
C ALA A 9 -24.96 41.11 -77.72
N ASN A 10 -25.23 40.50 -76.55
CA ASN A 10 -26.52 39.84 -76.27
C ASN A 10 -26.80 39.68 -74.76
N LEU A 11 -25.99 40.33 -73.91
CA LEU A 11 -26.18 40.40 -72.46
C LEU A 11 -27.03 41.62 -72.06
N LYS A 12 -28.21 41.85 -72.69
CA LYS A 12 -29.13 42.96 -72.32
C LYS A 12 -30.64 42.71 -72.56
N ILE A 13 -31.13 41.48 -72.78
CA ILE A 13 -32.57 41.20 -73.00
C ILE A 13 -33.14 40.12 -72.05
N VAL A 14 -32.60 39.99 -70.83
CA VAL A 14 -33.31 39.30 -69.72
C VAL A 14 -33.44 40.21 -68.49
N ALA A 15 -32.92 41.44 -68.57
CA ALA A 15 -33.02 42.45 -67.51
C ALA A 15 -34.29 43.33 -67.59
N SER A 16 -35.28 42.98 -68.41
CA SER A 16 -36.48 43.81 -68.63
C SER A 16 -37.82 43.14 -68.28
N LEU A 17 -37.81 42.01 -67.57
CA LEU A 17 -39.04 41.40 -67.01
C LEU A 17 -39.07 41.36 -65.48
N ILE A 18 -38.02 41.81 -64.80
CA ILE A 18 -37.94 41.92 -63.32
C ILE A 18 -38.18 43.36 -62.84
N THR A 19 -38.57 44.28 -63.74
CA THR A 19 -38.92 45.67 -63.42
C THR A 19 -40.43 45.95 -63.47
N ILE A 20 -41.27 44.91 -63.47
CA ILE A 20 -42.74 45.02 -63.31
C ILE A 20 -43.23 43.92 -62.36
N LEU A 21 -42.74 43.94 -61.11
CA LEU A 21 -43.39 43.23 -59.98
C LEU A 21 -43.04 43.85 -58.62
N LEU A 22 -42.64 45.12 -58.61
CA LEU A 22 -42.30 45.91 -57.42
C LEU A 22 -43.36 46.98 -57.08
N VAL A 23 -44.63 46.78 -57.49
CA VAL A 23 -45.71 47.78 -57.30
C VAL A 23 -46.90 47.28 -56.47
N ILE A 24 -46.90 46.04 -55.96
CA ILE A 24 -47.95 45.61 -55.01
C ILE A 24 -47.30 44.79 -53.89
N GLY A 25 -47.21 45.41 -52.70
CA GLY A 25 -46.67 44.80 -51.50
C GLY A 25 -47.53 43.64 -51.01
N ILE A 26 -47.18 42.44 -51.41
CA ILE A 26 -47.66 41.19 -50.80
C ILE A 26 -46.43 40.36 -50.44
N SER A 27 -46.09 40.36 -49.16
CA SER A 27 -45.17 39.38 -48.57
C SER A 27 -45.99 38.25 -47.97
N ILE A 28 -46.05 37.07 -48.59
CA ILE A 28 -46.29 35.77 -47.93
C ILE A 28 -45.84 34.65 -48.90
N PRO A 29 -45.40 33.45 -48.46
CA PRO A 29 -44.27 33.12 -47.58
C PRO A 29 -43.21 32.25 -48.29
N ILE A 30 -41.95 32.30 -47.81
CA ILE A 30 -40.89 31.34 -48.18
C ILE A 30 -41.13 30.03 -47.40
N ASP A 31 -42.20 29.32 -47.75
CA ASP A 31 -42.46 27.96 -47.26
C ASP A 31 -42.65 27.02 -48.45
N ALA A 32 -41.63 26.92 -49.31
CA ALA A 32 -41.62 25.92 -50.39
C ALA A 32 -40.22 25.65 -50.99
N TYR A 33 -39.15 25.64 -50.18
CA TYR A 33 -37.87 25.04 -50.60
C TYR A 33 -37.16 24.31 -49.45
N ALA A 34 -37.93 23.73 -48.53
CA ALA A 34 -37.45 22.62 -47.70
C ALA A 34 -37.66 21.31 -48.48
N SER A 35 -36.96 21.14 -49.60
CA SER A 35 -36.83 19.82 -50.21
C SER A 35 -35.67 19.11 -49.52
N ASN A 36 -36.01 18.12 -48.68
CA ASN A 36 -35.13 17.01 -48.33
C ASN A 36 -34.36 16.56 -49.58
N ILE A 37 -33.06 16.85 -49.65
CA ILE A 37 -32.19 16.19 -50.63
C ILE A 37 -31.38 15.14 -49.90
N ASP A 38 -32.04 14.02 -49.65
CA ASP A 38 -31.36 12.76 -49.40
C ASP A 38 -30.78 12.30 -50.75
N TYR A 39 -29.57 12.78 -51.07
CA TYR A 39 -28.84 12.27 -52.22
C TYR A 39 -28.45 10.84 -51.90
N ASN A 40 -29.10 9.90 -52.58
CA ASN A 40 -28.85 8.46 -52.60
C ASN A 40 -27.43 8.19 -53.12
N TRP A 41 -26.41 8.61 -52.36
CA TRP A 41 -25.03 8.63 -52.79
C TRP A 41 -24.46 7.22 -52.76
N LYS A 42 -23.75 6.87 -53.81
CA LYS A 42 -23.15 5.54 -53.98
C LYS A 42 -21.65 5.70 -54.14
N PHE A 43 -20.93 4.75 -53.57
CA PHE A 43 -19.48 4.69 -53.68
C PHE A 43 -19.05 3.24 -53.76
N SER A 44 -18.25 2.92 -54.77
CA SER A 44 -17.68 1.58 -54.95
C SER A 44 -16.42 1.61 -55.80
N ILE A 45 -15.56 0.62 -55.61
CA ILE A 45 -14.57 0.20 -56.59
C ILE A 45 -15.34 -0.61 -57.63
N TYR A 46 -15.47 -0.08 -58.84
CA TYR A 46 -16.22 -0.78 -59.90
C TYR A 46 -15.28 -1.55 -60.84
N LYS A 47 -13.97 -1.28 -60.79
CA LYS A 47 -12.97 -1.95 -61.63
C LYS A 47 -11.59 -1.93 -61.00
N ALA A 48 -10.86 -3.03 -61.16
CA ALA A 48 -9.42 -3.11 -60.93
C ALA A 48 -8.73 -3.49 -62.25
N ILE A 49 -7.56 -2.91 -62.52
CA ILE A 49 -6.78 -3.13 -63.74
C ILE A 49 -5.34 -3.41 -63.31
N ASP A 50 -4.76 -4.49 -63.80
CA ASP A 50 -3.33 -4.74 -63.67
C ASP A 50 -2.58 -3.71 -64.52
N ALA A 51 -1.75 -2.87 -63.89
CA ALA A 51 -1.14 -1.74 -64.58
C ALA A 51 0.01 -2.14 -65.53
N GLU A 52 0.51 -3.37 -65.43
CA GLU A 52 1.52 -3.91 -66.33
C GLU A 52 0.88 -4.44 -67.61
N THR A 53 -0.24 -5.14 -67.49
CA THR A 53 -0.95 -5.71 -68.66
C THR A 53 -2.01 -4.79 -69.24
N LEU A 54 -2.41 -3.75 -68.50
CA LEU A 54 -3.53 -2.85 -68.80
C LEU A 54 -4.86 -3.58 -69.02
N LYS A 55 -5.03 -4.75 -68.39
CA LYS A 55 -6.25 -5.59 -68.48
C LYS A 55 -6.83 -5.82 -67.10
N THR A 56 -8.13 -6.14 -67.06
CA THR A 56 -8.77 -6.62 -65.82
C THR A 56 -8.05 -7.89 -65.37
N PRO A 57 -7.53 -7.94 -64.12
CA PRO A 57 -6.86 -9.11 -63.60
C PRO A 57 -7.79 -10.32 -63.55
N ASN A 58 -7.24 -11.52 -63.66
CA ASN A 58 -8.00 -12.74 -63.38
C ASN A 58 -8.45 -12.72 -61.92
N THR A 59 -9.57 -13.35 -61.59
CA THR A 59 -10.05 -13.47 -60.21
C THR A 59 -10.07 -14.92 -59.75
N ILE A 60 -9.65 -15.17 -58.51
CA ILE A 60 -9.76 -16.46 -57.82
C ILE A 60 -10.36 -16.17 -56.45
N ASP A 61 -11.48 -16.81 -56.13
CA ASP A 61 -12.22 -16.60 -54.88
C ASP A 61 -12.45 -15.11 -54.56
N GLN A 62 -12.87 -14.34 -55.58
CA GLN A 62 -13.10 -12.89 -55.53
C GLN A 62 -11.86 -12.01 -55.32
N ASN A 63 -10.65 -12.59 -55.29
CA ASN A 63 -9.39 -11.85 -55.22
C ASN A 63 -8.80 -11.61 -56.61
N TYR A 64 -8.35 -10.40 -56.89
CA TYR A 64 -7.72 -10.04 -58.17
C TYR A 64 -6.26 -10.50 -58.21
N ILE A 65 -5.88 -11.27 -59.23
CA ILE A 65 -4.53 -11.81 -59.39
C ILE A 65 -3.72 -10.93 -60.34
N LEU A 66 -2.77 -10.18 -59.80
CA LEU A 66 -1.90 -9.29 -60.55
C LEU A 66 -0.67 -10.05 -61.05
N LYS A 67 -0.32 -9.82 -62.32
CA LYS A 67 0.97 -10.17 -62.91
C LYS A 67 2.04 -9.16 -62.53
N GLY A 68 1.68 -7.88 -62.47
CA GLY A 68 2.56 -6.81 -62.02
C GLY A 68 2.38 -6.41 -60.56
N LYS A 69 3.24 -5.52 -60.08
CA LYS A 69 3.17 -4.94 -58.72
C LYS A 69 2.30 -3.69 -58.60
N ASP A 70 1.76 -3.26 -59.73
CA ASP A 70 0.99 -2.04 -59.81
C ASP A 70 -0.45 -2.38 -60.18
N VAL A 71 -1.41 -1.75 -59.52
CA VAL A 71 -2.83 -1.89 -59.83
C VAL A 71 -3.46 -0.52 -59.97
N ILE A 72 -4.33 -0.37 -60.95
CA ILE A 72 -5.20 0.78 -61.10
C ILE A 72 -6.57 0.40 -60.55
N ILE A 73 -7.04 1.13 -59.55
CA ILE A 73 -8.39 0.98 -59.01
C ILE A 73 -9.26 2.11 -59.53
N ASP A 74 -10.34 1.78 -60.21
CA ASP A 74 -11.33 2.75 -60.65
C ASP A 74 -12.49 2.76 -59.65
N THR A 75 -12.77 3.95 -59.16
CA THR A 75 -13.86 4.23 -58.22
C THR A 75 -14.98 4.96 -58.92
N GLU A 76 -16.22 4.61 -58.58
CA GLU A 76 -17.42 5.33 -59.00
C GLU A 76 -18.04 5.96 -57.76
N TYR A 77 -18.22 7.27 -57.81
CA TYR A 77 -18.83 8.06 -56.77
C TYR A 77 -20.02 8.84 -57.34
N ILE A 78 -21.24 8.45 -56.97
CA ILE A 78 -22.46 9.08 -57.45
C ILE A 78 -22.96 10.03 -56.37
N ALA A 79 -22.90 11.33 -56.64
CA ALA A 79 -23.30 12.38 -55.72
C ALA A 79 -23.49 13.71 -56.44
N THR A 80 -23.98 14.73 -55.73
CA THR A 80 -24.14 16.09 -56.27
C THR A 80 -22.98 17.04 -56.06
N ALA A 81 -22.02 16.63 -55.24
CA ALA A 81 -20.72 17.27 -55.18
C ALA A 81 -19.66 16.19 -54.96
N TYR A 82 -18.49 16.36 -55.55
CA TYR A 82 -17.35 15.47 -55.34
C TYR A 82 -16.68 15.74 -53.99
N THR A 83 -16.34 14.68 -53.25
CA THR A 83 -15.44 14.74 -52.09
C THR A 83 -14.16 13.97 -52.40
N LYS A 84 -13.03 14.38 -51.78
CA LYS A 84 -11.77 13.64 -51.90
C LYS A 84 -11.97 12.19 -51.42
N ILE A 85 -11.54 11.22 -52.23
CA ILE A 85 -11.47 9.80 -51.88
C ILE A 85 -10.09 9.54 -51.25
N TYR A 86 -10.08 8.74 -50.19
CA TYR A 86 -8.90 8.36 -49.42
C TYR A 86 -8.59 6.90 -49.69
N VAL A 87 -7.34 6.58 -50.04
CA VAL A 87 -6.92 5.23 -50.40
C VAL A 87 -5.99 4.68 -49.32
N TYR A 88 -6.18 3.40 -48.98
CA TYR A 88 -5.38 2.69 -48.00
C TYR A 88 -4.90 1.37 -48.58
N VAL A 89 -3.61 1.06 -48.43
CA VAL A 89 -3.00 -0.22 -48.80
C VAL A 89 -2.54 -0.91 -47.52
N ASN A 90 -3.05 -2.11 -47.24
CA ASN A 90 -2.77 -2.88 -46.02
C ASN A 90 -2.97 -2.08 -44.73
N GLY A 91 -3.96 -1.19 -44.73
CA GLY A 91 -4.29 -0.31 -43.60
C GLY A 91 -3.50 0.99 -43.52
N VAL A 92 -2.48 1.18 -44.36
CA VAL A 92 -1.67 2.41 -44.44
C VAL A 92 -2.31 3.37 -45.43
N PHE A 93 -2.56 4.62 -45.02
CA PHE A 93 -3.06 5.68 -45.90
C PHE A 93 -1.98 6.05 -46.93
N VAL A 94 -2.35 6.10 -48.21
CA VAL A 94 -1.48 6.50 -49.31
C VAL A 94 -2.06 7.77 -49.95
N ASP A 95 -1.36 8.90 -49.84
CA ASP A 95 -1.85 10.17 -50.42
C ASP A 95 -1.45 10.29 -51.90
N GLN A 96 -2.13 11.17 -52.63
CA GLN A 96 -1.89 11.48 -54.06
C GLN A 96 -0.53 12.16 -54.31
N SER A 97 0.20 12.52 -53.25
CA SER A 97 1.56 13.04 -53.28
C SER A 97 2.63 11.99 -52.96
N ASP A 98 2.23 10.77 -52.57
CA ASP A 98 3.17 9.69 -52.29
C ASP A 98 3.70 9.04 -53.58
N ILE A 99 4.93 8.55 -53.51
CA ILE A 99 5.57 7.73 -54.57
C ILE A 99 4.72 6.48 -54.90
N GLU A 100 3.85 6.06 -53.99
CA GLU A 100 3.10 4.80 -54.01
C GLU A 100 1.67 4.92 -54.56
N CYS A 101 1.13 6.14 -54.73
CA CYS A 101 -0.24 6.36 -55.23
C CYS A 101 -0.32 7.61 -56.12
N GLU A 102 -0.67 7.44 -57.39
CA GLU A 102 -0.93 8.55 -58.30
C GLU A 102 -2.40 8.55 -58.77
N THR A 103 -3.01 9.74 -58.82
CA THR A 103 -4.32 9.89 -59.49
C THR A 103 -4.08 9.71 -60.99
N TYR A 104 -4.49 8.57 -61.51
CA TYR A 104 -4.23 8.13 -62.87
C TYR A 104 -5.19 8.79 -63.86
N ASN A 105 -6.46 8.97 -63.46
CA ASN A 105 -7.47 9.62 -64.28
C ASN A 105 -8.62 10.17 -63.41
N PHE A 106 -9.27 11.24 -63.86
CA PHE A 106 -10.48 11.79 -63.26
C PHE A 106 -11.45 12.25 -64.36
N SER A 107 -12.71 11.84 -64.26
CA SER A 107 -13.76 12.32 -65.15
C SER A 107 -15.10 12.43 -64.44
N GLN A 108 -15.97 13.30 -64.95
CA GLN A 108 -17.33 13.49 -64.44
C GLN A 108 -18.34 13.34 -65.58
N GLN A 109 -19.41 12.58 -65.33
CA GLN A 109 -20.55 12.44 -66.23
C GLN A 109 -21.85 12.66 -65.45
N GLY A 110 -22.43 13.86 -65.58
CA GLY A 110 -23.56 14.27 -64.76
C GLY A 110 -23.19 14.27 -63.27
N ASN A 111 -23.88 13.45 -62.48
CA ASN A 111 -23.66 13.29 -61.04
C ASN A 111 -22.73 12.12 -60.67
N ALA A 112 -22.13 11.44 -61.67
CA ALA A 112 -21.16 10.37 -61.43
C ALA A 112 -19.73 10.89 -61.62
N TYR A 113 -18.89 10.65 -60.61
CA TYR A 113 -17.46 10.95 -60.62
C TYR A 113 -16.68 9.64 -60.69
N TYR A 114 -15.77 9.56 -61.65
CA TYR A 114 -14.92 8.41 -61.86
C TYR A 114 -13.48 8.80 -61.60
N THR A 115 -12.87 8.21 -60.58
CA THR A 115 -11.47 8.45 -60.23
C THR A 115 -10.69 7.15 -60.30
N ALA A 116 -9.62 7.13 -61.09
CA ALA A 116 -8.68 6.04 -61.18
C ALA A 116 -7.44 6.34 -60.34
N TYR A 117 -7.06 5.44 -59.46
CA TYR A 117 -5.84 5.53 -58.65
C TYR A 117 -4.88 4.42 -59.07
N LYS A 118 -3.67 4.78 -59.53
CA LYS A 118 -2.60 3.80 -59.76
C LYS A 118 -1.80 3.66 -58.48
N LEU A 119 -1.91 2.49 -57.86
CA LEU A 119 -1.13 2.07 -56.71
C LEU A 119 0.11 1.32 -57.19
N LYS A 120 1.28 1.69 -56.69
CA LYS A 120 2.57 1.19 -57.15
C LYS A 120 3.26 0.35 -56.08
N ASN A 121 4.11 -0.58 -56.53
CA ASN A 121 4.99 -1.36 -55.66
C ASN A 121 4.26 -2.17 -54.56
N LEU A 122 3.10 -2.74 -54.89
CA LEU A 122 2.42 -3.68 -53.99
C LEU A 122 3.35 -4.86 -53.66
N HIS A 123 3.29 -5.32 -52.41
CA HIS A 123 4.15 -6.41 -51.99
C HIS A 123 3.69 -7.73 -52.61
N THR A 124 4.60 -8.67 -52.75
CA THR A 124 4.29 -10.03 -53.18
C THR A 124 3.32 -10.69 -52.20
N GLY A 125 2.30 -11.38 -52.70
CA GLY A 125 1.23 -11.99 -51.90
C GLY A 125 -0.03 -11.13 -51.79
N VAL A 126 -0.79 -11.35 -50.71
CA VAL A 126 -2.13 -10.75 -50.51
C VAL A 126 -2.00 -9.30 -50.03
N ASN A 127 -2.54 -8.36 -50.81
CA ASN A 127 -2.65 -6.95 -50.47
C ASN A 127 -4.14 -6.59 -50.33
N THR A 128 -4.49 -5.84 -49.28
CA THR A 128 -5.84 -5.31 -49.08
C THR A 128 -5.87 -3.85 -49.48
N ILE A 129 -6.76 -3.48 -50.39
CA ILE A 129 -6.96 -2.09 -50.82
C ILE A 129 -8.32 -1.63 -50.33
N ARG A 130 -8.33 -0.57 -49.53
CA ARG A 130 -9.55 0.07 -49.05
C ARG A 130 -9.61 1.49 -49.55
N VAL A 131 -10.71 1.86 -50.21
CA VAL A 131 -11.00 3.24 -50.57
C VAL A 131 -12.12 3.76 -49.69
N ARG A 132 -12.04 5.02 -49.30
CA ARG A 132 -13.00 5.71 -48.43
C ARG A 132 -13.45 7.00 -49.08
N ALA A 133 -14.76 7.16 -49.26
CA ALA A 133 -15.35 8.43 -49.64
C ALA A 133 -16.20 8.98 -48.50
N TYR A 134 -16.15 10.28 -48.30
CA TYR A 134 -17.04 10.97 -47.36
C TYR A 134 -18.32 11.39 -48.07
N LYS A 135 -19.42 11.48 -47.31
CA LYS A 135 -20.66 12.04 -47.84
C LYS A 135 -20.44 13.51 -48.25
N PRO A 136 -20.99 13.97 -49.38
CA PRO A 136 -20.84 15.37 -49.79
C PRO A 136 -21.63 16.27 -48.85
N TYR A 137 -20.96 17.23 -48.24
CA TYR A 137 -21.58 18.22 -47.36
C TYR A 137 -21.85 19.52 -48.12
N THR A 138 -23.11 19.95 -48.16
CA THR A 138 -23.44 21.37 -48.25
C THR A 138 -23.30 21.95 -46.84
N VAL A 139 -22.32 22.83 -46.65
CA VAL A 139 -22.10 23.52 -45.38
C VAL A 139 -23.37 24.31 -45.03
N ASN A 140 -23.88 24.09 -43.81
CA ASN A 140 -25.07 24.65 -43.18
C ASN A 140 -26.39 23.95 -43.50
N LEU A 141 -26.95 23.23 -42.49
CA LEU A 141 -28.32 23.36 -41.98
C LEU A 141 -28.81 22.18 -41.08
N ASP A 142 -27.94 21.31 -40.53
CA ASP A 142 -28.37 20.30 -39.54
C ASP A 142 -27.71 20.49 -38.15
N PRO A 143 -28.47 20.90 -37.12
CA PRO A 143 -27.98 21.02 -35.74
C PRO A 143 -27.71 19.68 -35.02
N ASN A 144 -28.04 18.53 -35.63
CA ASN A 144 -27.77 17.18 -35.09
C ASN A 144 -26.54 16.49 -35.71
N TYR A 145 -25.63 17.25 -36.33
CA TYR A 145 -24.44 16.71 -36.99
C TYR A 145 -23.54 15.86 -36.07
N GLN A 146 -23.51 14.54 -36.29
CA GLN A 146 -22.77 13.54 -35.51
C GLN A 146 -21.35 13.23 -36.05
N GLY A 147 -20.86 14.03 -37.00
CA GLY A 147 -19.54 13.82 -37.64
C GLY A 147 -19.64 13.37 -39.11
N PRO A 148 -18.49 13.22 -39.79
CA PRO A 148 -18.45 12.93 -41.22
C PRO A 148 -18.89 11.48 -41.51
N GLU A 149 -20.03 11.31 -42.18
CA GLU A 149 -20.51 10.01 -42.69
C GLU A 149 -19.61 9.56 -43.85
N TYR A 150 -19.19 8.31 -43.89
CA TYR A 150 -18.32 7.76 -44.94
C TYR A 150 -18.76 6.36 -45.39
N ARG A 151 -18.35 5.97 -46.60
CA ARG A 151 -18.50 4.62 -47.15
C ARG A 151 -17.12 4.12 -47.54
N ASP A 152 -16.85 2.87 -47.17
CA ASP A 152 -15.66 2.15 -47.57
C ASP A 152 -16.04 1.10 -48.61
N ASP A 153 -15.15 0.89 -49.57
CA ASP A 153 -15.16 -0.30 -50.40
C ASP A 153 -13.76 -0.92 -50.38
N THR A 154 -13.70 -2.24 -50.30
CA THR A 154 -12.45 -2.98 -50.07
C THR A 154 -12.34 -4.12 -51.06
N ILE A 155 -11.20 -4.19 -51.74
CA ILE A 155 -10.83 -5.33 -52.58
C ILE A 155 -9.55 -5.96 -52.09
N THR A 156 -9.36 -7.22 -52.48
CA THR A 156 -8.11 -7.95 -52.27
C THR A 156 -7.43 -8.17 -53.61
N VAL A 157 -6.13 -7.88 -53.65
CA VAL A 157 -5.26 -8.10 -54.80
C VAL A 157 -4.10 -8.98 -54.38
N ILE A 158 -3.80 -10.00 -55.19
CA ILE A 158 -2.70 -10.93 -54.97
C ILE A 158 -1.65 -10.65 -56.03
N VAL A 159 -0.50 -10.12 -55.62
CA VAL A 159 0.67 -9.98 -56.49
C VAL A 159 1.38 -11.32 -56.52
N GLN A 160 1.50 -11.92 -57.71
CA GLN A 160 2.24 -13.17 -57.85
C GLN A 160 3.74 -12.93 -57.65
N GLY A 161 4.34 -13.67 -56.73
CA GLY A 161 5.78 -13.64 -56.49
C GLY A 161 6.54 -14.54 -57.43
N SER A 162 7.81 -14.20 -57.69
CA SER A 162 8.79 -15.18 -58.18
C SER A 162 9.51 -15.83 -57.00
N ILE A 163 9.97 -17.07 -57.20
CA ILE A 163 10.80 -17.79 -56.22
C ILE A 163 12.05 -16.96 -55.87
N ASP A 164 12.68 -16.31 -56.86
CA ASP A 164 13.87 -15.48 -56.66
C ASP A 164 13.61 -14.29 -55.74
N GLU A 165 12.43 -13.66 -55.86
CA GLU A 165 12.07 -12.54 -55.01
C GLU A 165 11.80 -12.98 -53.58
N SER A 166 11.12 -14.11 -53.37
CA SER A 166 10.92 -14.66 -52.03
C SER A 166 12.24 -15.07 -51.38
N ILE A 167 13.18 -15.66 -52.12
CA ILE A 167 14.55 -15.93 -51.62
C ILE A 167 15.24 -14.64 -51.17
N LYS A 168 15.10 -13.55 -51.95
CA LYS A 168 15.67 -12.23 -51.59
C LYS A 168 15.01 -11.64 -50.35
N ASN A 169 13.69 -11.75 -50.23
CA ASN A 169 12.95 -11.30 -49.05
C ASN A 169 13.37 -12.07 -47.78
N ILE A 170 13.57 -13.39 -47.91
CA ILE A 170 13.99 -14.25 -46.80
C ILE A 170 15.41 -13.88 -46.36
N ASN A 171 16.34 -13.76 -47.30
CA ASN A 171 17.74 -13.38 -47.02
C ASN A 171 17.89 -11.95 -46.49
N SER A 172 16.94 -11.05 -46.76
CA SER A 172 16.93 -9.69 -46.20
C SER A 172 16.20 -9.58 -44.86
N GLY A 173 15.61 -10.68 -44.36
CA GLY A 173 14.84 -10.69 -43.12
C GLY A 173 13.48 -10.01 -43.21
N THR A 174 13.02 -9.66 -44.41
CA THR A 174 11.74 -8.97 -44.66
C THR A 174 10.61 -9.91 -45.07
N ALA A 175 10.92 -11.20 -45.29
CA ALA A 175 9.96 -12.19 -45.76
C ALA A 175 8.72 -12.33 -44.88
N VAL A 176 7.57 -12.47 -45.52
CA VAL A 176 6.29 -12.87 -44.92
C VAL A 176 6.07 -14.37 -45.07
N ILE A 177 5.04 -14.93 -44.43
CA ILE A 177 4.73 -16.39 -44.50
C ILE A 177 4.60 -16.86 -45.96
N ALA A 178 3.94 -16.05 -46.80
CA ALA A 178 3.73 -16.36 -48.21
C ALA A 178 5.04 -16.56 -49.01
N ASP A 179 6.15 -15.91 -48.61
CA ASP A 179 7.45 -16.12 -49.25
C ASP A 179 7.96 -17.55 -49.00
N TYR A 180 7.79 -18.07 -47.78
CA TYR A 180 8.19 -19.45 -47.45
C TYR A 180 7.25 -20.47 -48.12
N GLU A 181 5.95 -20.20 -48.16
CA GLU A 181 4.96 -21.06 -48.84
C GLU A 181 5.25 -21.20 -50.34
N LEU A 182 5.69 -20.11 -51.00
CA LEU A 182 6.07 -20.13 -52.41
C LEU A 182 7.29 -21.04 -52.69
N LEU A 183 8.18 -21.16 -51.69
CA LEU A 183 9.32 -22.08 -51.72
C LEU A 183 8.93 -23.54 -51.39
N GLY A 184 7.66 -23.81 -51.08
CA GLY A 184 7.16 -25.12 -50.62
C GLY A 184 7.38 -25.38 -49.12
N ILE A 185 7.83 -24.37 -48.37
CA ILE A 185 8.20 -24.50 -46.96
C ILE A 185 6.98 -24.17 -46.09
N THR A 186 6.28 -25.21 -45.62
CA THR A 186 5.02 -25.08 -44.85
C THR A 186 5.22 -25.04 -43.33
N LYS A 187 6.45 -25.27 -42.84
CA LYS A 187 6.77 -25.28 -41.39
C LYS A 187 6.87 -23.88 -40.79
N VAL A 188 6.87 -22.83 -41.60
CA VAL A 188 6.85 -21.44 -41.11
C VAL A 188 5.41 -21.03 -40.84
N THR A 189 5.14 -20.68 -39.60
CA THR A 189 3.84 -20.21 -39.13
C THR A 189 3.99 -18.85 -38.47
N SER A 190 2.88 -18.17 -38.19
CA SER A 190 2.88 -16.94 -37.40
C SER A 190 3.56 -17.10 -36.03
N SER A 191 3.58 -18.32 -35.48
CA SER A 191 4.15 -18.62 -34.16
C SER A 191 5.67 -18.79 -34.13
N ASN A 192 6.33 -19.02 -35.27
CA ASN A 192 7.78 -19.28 -35.34
C ASN A 192 8.52 -18.43 -36.37
N ILE A 193 7.83 -17.60 -37.15
CA ILE A 193 8.47 -16.77 -38.20
C ILE A 193 9.58 -15.86 -37.65
N ALA A 194 9.45 -15.35 -36.43
CA ALA A 194 10.51 -14.55 -35.82
C ALA A 194 11.79 -15.37 -35.55
N ASN A 195 11.64 -16.58 -35.00
CA ASN A 195 12.76 -17.49 -34.76
C ASN A 195 13.40 -17.94 -36.06
N VAL A 196 12.57 -18.28 -37.05
CA VAL A 196 13.02 -18.67 -38.38
C VAL A 196 13.82 -17.53 -39.02
N ARG A 197 13.33 -16.28 -38.97
CA ARG A 197 14.07 -15.11 -39.49
C ARG A 197 15.42 -14.94 -38.79
N ASN A 198 15.46 -15.05 -37.46
CA ASN A 198 16.72 -14.94 -36.71
C ASN A 198 17.70 -16.06 -37.09
N ALA A 199 17.22 -17.29 -37.23
CA ALA A 199 18.04 -18.42 -37.67
C ALA A 199 18.58 -18.23 -39.09
N ILE A 200 17.76 -17.71 -40.01
CA ILE A 200 18.15 -17.36 -41.38
C ILE A 200 19.23 -16.26 -41.39
N ILE A 201 19.05 -15.19 -40.60
CA ILE A 201 20.02 -14.11 -40.47
C ILE A 201 21.36 -14.67 -39.96
N ALA A 202 21.33 -15.44 -38.87
CA ALA A 202 22.54 -16.03 -38.29
C ALA A 202 23.23 -17.02 -39.26
N ALA A 203 22.46 -17.82 -39.99
CA ALA A 203 23.00 -18.74 -40.99
C ALA A 203 23.63 -18.00 -42.18
N LYS A 204 22.98 -16.94 -42.67
CA LYS A 204 23.51 -16.06 -43.72
C LYS A 204 24.80 -15.38 -43.28
N GLU A 205 24.83 -14.80 -42.08
CA GLU A 205 26.03 -14.16 -41.51
C GLU A 205 27.19 -15.16 -41.41
N LYS A 206 26.92 -16.38 -40.93
CA LYS A 206 27.91 -17.45 -40.84
C LYS A 206 28.43 -17.90 -42.21
N LYS A 207 27.56 -17.94 -43.22
CA LYS A 207 27.92 -18.30 -44.61
C LYS A 207 28.68 -17.17 -45.31
N GLY A 208 28.41 -15.91 -44.95
CA GLY A 208 28.97 -14.72 -45.60
C GLY A 208 28.37 -14.38 -46.96
N SER A 209 27.28 -15.04 -47.38
CA SER A 209 26.56 -14.81 -48.64
C SER A 209 25.09 -15.21 -48.49
N ASP A 210 24.24 -14.80 -49.44
CA ASP A 210 22.83 -15.19 -49.44
C ASP A 210 22.67 -16.73 -49.47
N LEU A 211 21.69 -17.21 -48.71
CA LEU A 211 21.27 -18.60 -48.67
C LEU A 211 20.47 -18.94 -49.94
N THR A 212 20.74 -20.12 -50.49
CA THR A 212 19.96 -20.75 -51.56
C THR A 212 18.64 -21.31 -51.01
N GLN A 213 17.70 -21.67 -51.87
CA GLN A 213 16.42 -22.28 -51.46
C GLN A 213 16.62 -23.51 -50.56
N THR A 214 17.52 -24.43 -50.94
CA THR A 214 17.78 -25.65 -50.15
C THR A 214 18.39 -25.34 -48.78
N GLU A 215 19.28 -24.34 -48.70
CA GLU A 215 19.84 -23.92 -47.41
C GLU A 215 18.79 -23.22 -46.53
N ILE A 216 17.90 -22.42 -47.13
CA ILE A 216 16.76 -21.82 -46.42
C ILE A 216 15.87 -22.93 -45.85
N GLU A 217 15.53 -23.93 -46.65
CA GLU A 217 14.71 -25.07 -46.21
C GLU A 217 15.35 -25.83 -45.04
N GLN A 218 16.66 -26.10 -45.11
CA GLN A 218 17.40 -26.74 -44.03
C GLN A 218 17.43 -25.91 -42.74
N VAL A 219 17.63 -24.59 -42.85
CA VAL A 219 17.64 -23.68 -41.69
C VAL A 219 16.25 -23.60 -41.05
N VAL A 220 15.20 -23.52 -41.87
CA VAL A 220 13.81 -23.53 -41.38
C VAL A 220 13.49 -24.84 -40.66
N GLU A 221 13.87 -25.98 -41.26
CA GLU A 221 13.68 -27.31 -40.70
C GLU A 221 14.35 -27.42 -39.31
N TYR A 222 15.61 -27.00 -39.23
CA TYR A 222 16.37 -27.00 -37.99
C TYR A 222 15.72 -26.11 -36.92
N ALA A 223 15.35 -24.86 -37.26
CA ALA A 223 14.72 -23.92 -36.34
C ALA A 223 13.34 -24.39 -35.85
N ALA A 224 12.55 -25.03 -36.71
CA ALA A 224 11.27 -25.61 -36.33
C ALA A 224 11.44 -26.77 -35.32
N ASN A 225 12.41 -27.66 -35.57
CA ASN A 225 12.72 -28.78 -34.68
C ASN A 225 13.30 -28.33 -33.33
N GLU A 226 14.10 -27.26 -33.30
CA GLU A 226 14.58 -26.65 -32.05
C GLU A 226 13.43 -26.11 -31.19
N LYS A 227 12.47 -25.41 -31.80
CA LYS A 227 11.27 -24.94 -31.09
C LYS A 227 10.46 -26.10 -30.51
N GLU A 228 10.22 -27.14 -31.30
CA GLU A 228 9.50 -28.33 -30.83
C GLU A 228 10.21 -29.02 -29.66
N THR A 229 11.54 -29.11 -29.73
CA THR A 229 12.38 -29.66 -28.65
C THR A 229 12.31 -28.80 -27.40
N ALA A 230 12.39 -27.48 -27.53
CA ALA A 230 12.25 -26.54 -26.42
C ALA A 230 10.91 -26.70 -25.70
N VAL A 231 9.80 -26.79 -26.45
CA VAL A 231 8.45 -27.01 -25.90
C VAL A 231 8.39 -28.33 -25.12
N LYS A 232 8.91 -29.42 -25.70
CA LYS A 232 8.96 -30.74 -25.03
C LYS A 232 9.76 -30.69 -23.74
N ASN A 233 10.93 -30.06 -23.74
CA ASN A 233 11.77 -29.90 -22.56
C ASN A 233 11.03 -29.12 -21.46
N ILE A 234 10.41 -28.00 -21.82
CA ILE A 234 9.65 -27.15 -20.88
C ILE A 234 8.49 -27.93 -20.25
N ILE A 235 7.69 -28.62 -21.06
CA ILE A 235 6.56 -29.44 -20.59
C ILE A 235 7.04 -30.58 -19.67
N ALA A 236 8.20 -31.17 -19.96
CA ALA A 236 8.81 -32.20 -19.12
C ALA A 236 9.41 -31.66 -17.81
N GLY A 237 9.40 -30.33 -17.59
CA GLY A 237 10.06 -29.67 -16.47
C GLY A 237 11.59 -29.71 -16.56
N GLN A 238 12.14 -29.77 -17.77
CA GLN A 238 13.57 -29.84 -18.08
C GLN A 238 14.02 -28.68 -18.97
N GLY A 239 13.21 -27.63 -19.09
CA GLY A 239 13.50 -26.48 -19.94
C GLY A 239 14.77 -25.77 -19.51
N LYS A 240 15.59 -25.36 -20.48
CA LYS A 240 16.74 -24.48 -20.26
C LYS A 240 16.35 -23.02 -20.50
N LEU A 241 17.16 -22.08 -20.04
CA LEU A 241 16.93 -20.66 -20.29
C LEU A 241 16.77 -20.36 -21.80
N SER A 242 17.57 -21.00 -22.66
CA SER A 242 17.46 -20.92 -24.11
C SER A 242 16.12 -21.39 -24.65
N ASP A 243 15.52 -22.42 -24.04
CA ASP A 243 14.23 -22.97 -24.49
C ASP A 243 13.10 -21.95 -24.28
N TYR A 244 13.11 -21.25 -23.14
CA TYR A 244 12.17 -20.16 -22.88
C TYR A 244 12.41 -18.96 -23.80
N GLN A 245 13.67 -18.62 -24.09
CA GLN A 245 14.02 -17.55 -25.02
C GLN A 245 13.55 -17.83 -26.45
N ILE A 246 13.62 -19.09 -26.92
CA ILE A 246 13.06 -19.52 -28.21
C ILE A 246 11.54 -19.25 -28.26
N LEU A 247 10.83 -19.36 -27.13
CA LEU A 247 9.40 -19.01 -27.07
C LEU A 247 9.13 -17.51 -26.83
N GLY A 248 10.17 -16.66 -26.84
CA GLY A 248 10.05 -15.23 -26.56
C GLY A 248 9.67 -14.93 -25.11
N ILE A 249 10.00 -15.84 -24.18
CA ILE A 249 9.74 -15.70 -22.74
C ILE A 249 11.05 -15.26 -22.08
N THR A 250 11.11 -14.01 -21.63
CA THR A 250 12.34 -13.35 -21.17
C THR A 250 12.40 -13.12 -19.65
N ASN A 251 11.32 -13.42 -18.92
CA ASN A 251 11.24 -13.25 -17.47
C ASN A 251 11.65 -14.50 -16.67
N VAL A 252 12.02 -15.58 -17.35
CA VAL A 252 12.75 -16.71 -16.76
C VAL A 252 14.23 -16.31 -16.68
N LYS A 253 14.84 -16.59 -15.54
CA LYS A 253 16.24 -16.30 -15.25
C LYS A 253 16.85 -17.49 -14.53
N GLU A 254 18.17 -17.51 -14.38
CA GLU A 254 18.86 -18.60 -13.69
C GLU A 254 18.34 -18.78 -12.26
N GLU A 255 18.04 -17.68 -11.54
CA GLU A 255 17.57 -17.74 -10.16
C GLU A 255 16.17 -18.37 -9.97
N ASN A 256 15.34 -18.43 -11.02
CA ASN A 256 13.97 -18.94 -10.94
C ASN A 256 13.68 -20.10 -11.92
N LEU A 257 14.69 -20.55 -12.68
CA LEU A 257 14.54 -21.57 -13.71
C LEU A 257 14.02 -22.89 -13.15
N GLU A 258 14.59 -23.33 -12.02
CA GLU A 258 14.17 -24.56 -11.34
C GLU A 258 12.72 -24.45 -10.85
N ASP A 259 12.34 -23.33 -10.25
CA ASP A 259 11.00 -23.09 -9.74
C ASP A 259 9.95 -23.03 -10.87
N VAL A 260 10.29 -22.41 -12.00
CA VAL A 260 9.44 -22.36 -13.19
C VAL A 260 9.26 -23.75 -13.78
N ASN A 261 10.35 -24.49 -14.01
CA ASN A 261 10.31 -25.85 -14.53
C ASN A 261 9.48 -26.79 -13.64
N TRP A 262 9.69 -26.70 -12.32
CA TRP A 262 8.89 -27.43 -11.34
C TRP A 262 7.40 -27.10 -11.47
N TYR A 263 7.06 -25.81 -11.51
CA TYR A 263 5.66 -25.37 -11.55
C TYR A 263 4.94 -25.85 -12.82
N LEU A 264 5.56 -25.70 -13.99
CA LEU A 264 4.94 -26.13 -15.25
C LEU A 264 4.70 -27.65 -15.28
N LYS A 265 5.66 -28.43 -14.78
CA LYS A 265 5.54 -29.88 -14.65
C LYS A 265 4.41 -30.27 -13.70
N GLU A 266 4.36 -29.70 -12.49
CA GLU A 266 3.31 -29.98 -11.50
C GLU A 266 1.94 -29.50 -11.95
N LYS A 267 1.88 -28.42 -12.73
CA LYS A 267 0.63 -27.94 -13.34
C LYS A 267 0.08 -28.92 -14.38
N GLY A 268 0.94 -29.80 -14.92
CA GLY A 268 0.57 -30.77 -15.94
C GLY A 268 0.19 -30.13 -17.27
N ILE A 269 0.88 -29.06 -17.67
CA ILE A 269 0.63 -28.41 -18.97
C ILE A 269 0.96 -29.39 -20.11
N THR A 270 0.18 -29.34 -21.18
CA THR A 270 0.37 -30.22 -22.35
C THR A 270 0.45 -29.47 -23.67
N ASP A 271 0.23 -28.14 -23.64
CA ASP A 271 0.12 -27.28 -24.82
C ASP A 271 1.06 -26.07 -24.71
N GLU A 272 1.76 -25.74 -25.81
CA GLU A 272 2.65 -24.57 -25.92
C GLU A 272 1.95 -23.27 -25.52
N SER A 273 0.69 -23.09 -25.91
CA SER A 273 -0.09 -21.87 -25.65
C SER A 273 -0.27 -21.56 -24.15
N GLN A 274 -0.15 -22.58 -23.30
CA GLN A 274 -0.26 -22.44 -21.85
C GLN A 274 1.06 -22.04 -21.19
N ILE A 275 2.21 -22.22 -21.84
CA ILE A 275 3.53 -22.03 -21.24
C ILE A 275 3.68 -20.58 -20.75
N LYS A 276 3.49 -19.60 -21.63
CA LYS A 276 3.78 -18.18 -21.33
C LYS A 276 2.93 -17.64 -20.18
N SER A 277 1.64 -17.95 -20.15
CA SER A 277 0.74 -17.49 -19.08
C SER A 277 1.07 -18.15 -17.73
N ASN A 278 1.41 -19.44 -17.73
CA ASN A 278 1.80 -20.15 -16.52
C ASN A 278 3.17 -19.71 -15.99
N VAL A 279 4.15 -19.46 -16.87
CA VAL A 279 5.44 -18.84 -16.48
C VAL A 279 5.20 -17.50 -15.80
N ASN A 280 4.40 -16.62 -16.41
CA ASN A 280 4.08 -15.32 -15.82
C ASN A 280 3.43 -15.47 -14.44
N THR A 281 2.58 -16.49 -14.26
CA THR A 281 1.88 -16.77 -13.00
C THR A 281 2.87 -17.11 -11.88
N VAL A 282 3.77 -18.08 -12.09
CA VAL A 282 4.74 -18.49 -11.06
C VAL A 282 5.81 -17.43 -10.79
N VAL A 283 6.33 -16.77 -11.83
CA VAL A 283 7.31 -15.68 -11.67
C VAL A 283 6.69 -14.53 -10.88
N SER A 284 5.43 -14.18 -11.15
CA SER A 284 4.71 -13.15 -10.38
C SER A 284 4.50 -13.57 -8.93
N ALA A 285 4.15 -14.83 -8.66
CA ALA A 285 3.97 -15.32 -7.29
C ALA A 285 5.29 -15.25 -6.50
N LEU A 286 6.40 -15.73 -7.06
CA LEU A 286 7.73 -15.63 -6.45
C LEU A 286 8.11 -14.17 -6.19
N SER A 287 7.91 -13.29 -7.16
CA SER A 287 8.23 -11.87 -7.02
C SER A 287 7.41 -11.20 -5.92
N ASN A 288 6.10 -11.45 -5.86
CA ASN A 288 5.24 -10.86 -4.82
C ASN A 288 5.58 -11.38 -3.42
N ILE A 289 5.94 -12.66 -3.29
CA ILE A 289 6.38 -13.22 -2.01
C ILE A 289 7.69 -12.57 -1.56
N ASN A 290 8.67 -12.47 -2.46
CA ASN A 290 9.96 -11.83 -2.15
C ASN A 290 9.84 -10.33 -1.84
N ASN A 291 8.89 -9.64 -2.46
CA ASN A 291 8.70 -8.19 -2.29
C ASN A 291 7.80 -7.80 -1.10
N GLY A 292 7.29 -8.74 -0.31
CA GLY A 292 6.45 -8.37 0.83
C GLY A 292 4.97 -8.14 0.51
N THR A 293 4.56 -8.32 -0.75
CA THR A 293 3.20 -8.05 -1.28
C THR A 293 2.36 -9.33 -1.42
N MET A 294 2.68 -10.36 -0.64
CA MET A 294 2.07 -11.68 -0.76
C MET A 294 0.58 -11.74 -0.35
N THR A 295 -0.14 -12.67 -0.97
CA THR A 295 -1.48 -13.13 -0.59
C THR A 295 -1.46 -14.67 -0.48
N LEU A 296 -2.49 -15.28 0.14
CA LEU A 296 -2.56 -16.74 0.29
C LEU A 296 -2.51 -17.49 -1.06
N SER A 297 -3.06 -16.92 -2.12
CA SER A 297 -3.07 -17.55 -3.45
C SER A 297 -1.68 -17.67 -4.07
N TYR A 298 -0.73 -16.79 -3.73
CA TYR A 298 0.65 -16.92 -4.22
C TYR A 298 1.36 -18.11 -3.58
N TYR A 299 1.14 -18.39 -2.29
CA TYR A 299 1.68 -19.62 -1.67
C TYR A 299 1.09 -20.87 -2.31
N GLN A 300 -0.22 -20.87 -2.55
CA GLN A 300 -0.90 -21.97 -3.24
C GLN A 300 -0.37 -22.19 -4.66
N THR A 301 -0.04 -21.10 -5.38
CA THR A 301 0.62 -21.17 -6.69
C THR A 301 1.96 -21.89 -6.60
N LEU A 302 2.71 -21.70 -5.51
CA LEU A 302 3.95 -22.43 -5.24
C LEU A 302 3.73 -23.83 -4.66
N GLY A 303 2.49 -24.33 -4.60
CA GLY A 303 2.15 -25.62 -3.99
C GLY A 303 2.30 -25.65 -2.47
N ILE A 304 2.37 -24.48 -1.82
CA ILE A 304 2.50 -24.35 -0.37
C ILE A 304 1.11 -24.07 0.21
N THR A 305 0.51 -25.10 0.82
CA THR A 305 -0.87 -25.06 1.33
C THR A 305 -0.97 -24.91 2.85
N THR A 306 0.17 -24.95 3.55
CA THR A 306 0.23 -24.88 5.02
C THR A 306 0.11 -23.46 5.58
N VAL A 307 0.24 -22.44 4.73
CA VAL A 307 0.04 -21.04 5.15
C VAL A 307 -1.45 -20.75 5.27
N THR A 308 -1.86 -20.24 6.42
CA THR A 308 -3.23 -19.85 6.72
C THR A 308 -3.31 -18.34 6.98
N SER A 309 -4.52 -17.80 7.06
CA SER A 309 -4.71 -16.39 7.43
C SER A 309 -4.11 -16.05 8.79
N SER A 310 -4.12 -17.00 9.74
CA SER A 310 -3.55 -16.81 11.08
C SER A 310 -2.02 -16.80 11.10
N SER A 311 -1.35 -17.50 10.19
CA SER A 311 0.12 -17.54 10.10
C SER A 311 0.72 -16.55 9.10
N SER A 312 -0.11 -15.93 8.25
CA SER A 312 0.36 -15.10 7.12
C SER A 312 1.29 -13.95 7.53
N THR A 313 1.06 -13.30 8.66
CA THR A 313 1.91 -12.18 9.12
C THR A 313 3.28 -12.67 9.56
N ASP A 314 3.33 -13.75 10.34
CA ASP A 314 4.58 -14.32 10.83
C ASP A 314 5.43 -14.87 9.69
N VAL A 315 4.78 -15.59 8.76
CA VAL A 315 5.42 -16.12 7.55
C VAL A 315 5.98 -14.99 6.70
N LYS A 316 5.20 -13.91 6.47
CA LYS A 316 5.66 -12.73 5.73
C LYS A 316 6.93 -12.14 6.35
N ASN A 317 6.93 -11.93 7.66
CA ASN A 317 8.08 -11.34 8.35
C ASN A 317 9.31 -12.25 8.27
N ALA A 318 9.13 -13.56 8.46
CA ALA A 318 10.22 -14.54 8.33
C ALA A 318 10.85 -14.54 6.94
N ILE A 319 10.02 -14.53 5.88
CA ILE A 319 10.48 -14.46 4.48
C ILE A 319 11.26 -13.17 4.22
N LEU A 320 10.76 -12.02 4.68
CA LEU A 320 11.44 -10.74 4.46
C LEU A 320 12.80 -10.67 5.18
N VAL A 321 12.89 -11.23 6.39
CA VAL A 321 14.16 -11.33 7.13
C VAL A 321 15.13 -12.24 6.38
N SER A 322 14.73 -13.47 6.04
CA SER A 322 15.61 -14.41 5.34
C SER A 322 16.05 -13.91 3.97
N ARG A 323 15.18 -13.24 3.22
CA ARG A 323 15.54 -12.60 1.95
C ARG A 323 16.60 -11.52 2.15
N LYS A 324 16.42 -10.66 3.17
CA LYS A 324 17.37 -9.60 3.50
C LYS A 324 18.74 -10.18 3.87
N GLU A 325 18.77 -11.26 4.65
CA GLU A 325 20.00 -11.96 5.05
C GLU A 325 20.69 -12.62 3.84
N LYS A 326 19.93 -13.22 2.93
CA LYS A 326 20.43 -13.83 1.68
C LYS A 326 20.91 -12.79 0.66
N ALA A 327 20.47 -11.53 0.78
CA ALA A 327 20.71 -10.43 -0.17
C ALA A 327 20.30 -10.74 -1.62
N SER A 328 19.35 -11.65 -1.82
CA SER A 328 18.79 -12.04 -3.11
C SER A 328 17.40 -12.63 -2.93
N ASP A 329 16.65 -12.79 -4.01
CA ASP A 329 15.33 -13.41 -3.95
C ASP A 329 15.43 -14.88 -3.51
N LEU A 330 14.45 -15.29 -2.72
CA LEU A 330 14.27 -16.65 -2.23
C LEU A 330 13.59 -17.50 -3.29
N THR A 331 14.07 -18.74 -3.44
CA THR A 331 13.45 -19.77 -4.28
C THR A 331 12.22 -20.36 -3.59
N ARG A 332 11.41 -21.10 -4.35
CA ARG A 332 10.27 -21.85 -3.80
C ARG A 332 10.68 -22.73 -2.61
N THR A 333 11.76 -23.49 -2.77
CA THR A 333 12.21 -24.45 -1.75
C THR A 333 12.67 -23.74 -0.48
N GLU A 334 13.36 -22.60 -0.60
CA GLU A 334 13.75 -21.80 0.56
C GLU A 334 12.53 -21.23 1.28
N ILE A 335 11.55 -20.69 0.53
CA ILE A 335 10.28 -20.21 1.10
C ILE A 335 9.55 -21.35 1.84
N GLN A 336 9.49 -22.54 1.23
CA GLN A 336 8.86 -23.71 1.85
C GLN A 336 9.58 -24.13 3.15
N ASN A 337 10.91 -24.14 3.15
CA ASN A 337 11.70 -24.49 4.34
C ASN A 337 11.48 -23.48 5.48
N ILE A 338 11.47 -22.17 5.19
CA ILE A 338 11.18 -21.13 6.18
C ILE A 338 9.82 -21.39 6.84
N ILE A 339 8.80 -21.71 6.05
CA ILE A 339 7.44 -21.96 6.54
C ILE A 339 7.37 -23.22 7.42
N ILE A 340 8.09 -24.27 7.06
CA ILE A 340 8.15 -25.53 7.82
C ILE A 340 8.90 -25.34 9.14
N GLU A 341 9.99 -24.57 9.15
CA GLU A 341 10.81 -24.36 10.34
C GLU A 341 10.20 -23.34 11.33
N LEU A 342 9.39 -22.40 10.84
CA LEU A 342 8.88 -21.29 11.65
C LEU A 342 8.14 -21.75 12.93
N PRO A 343 7.23 -22.74 12.90
CA PRO A 343 6.60 -23.26 14.12
C PRO A 343 7.62 -23.82 15.13
N ASN A 344 8.65 -24.51 14.66
CA ASN A 344 9.69 -25.08 15.54
C ASN A 344 10.55 -23.99 16.19
N LYS A 345 10.86 -22.92 15.44
CA LYS A 345 11.58 -21.75 15.97
C LYS A 345 10.74 -21.03 17.03
N LYS A 346 9.44 -20.83 16.78
CA LYS A 346 8.50 -20.28 17.77
C LYS A 346 8.43 -21.13 19.03
N GLU A 347 8.28 -22.43 18.91
CA GLU A 347 8.23 -23.36 20.05
C GLU A 347 9.53 -23.35 20.85
N ALA A 348 10.69 -23.27 20.19
CA ALA A 348 11.97 -23.12 20.86
C ALA A 348 12.07 -21.80 21.66
N SER A 349 11.60 -20.68 21.10
CA SER A 349 11.55 -19.40 21.80
C SER A 349 10.59 -19.42 22.99
N ILE A 350 9.40 -20.01 22.85
CA ILE A 350 8.45 -20.19 23.95
C ILE A 350 9.08 -20.96 25.10
N ARG A 351 9.75 -22.08 24.83
CA ARG A 351 10.43 -22.87 25.89
C ARG A 351 11.48 -22.06 26.64
N LYS A 352 12.34 -21.31 25.93
CA LYS A 352 13.33 -20.44 26.60
C LYS A 352 12.66 -19.38 27.48
N ILE A 353 11.58 -18.76 26.99
CA ILE A 353 10.83 -17.76 27.75
C ILE A 353 10.23 -18.37 29.03
N VAL A 354 9.60 -19.55 28.92
CA VAL A 354 9.02 -20.28 30.06
C VAL A 354 10.09 -20.66 31.09
N ASP A 355 11.29 -21.04 30.63
CA ASP A 355 12.44 -21.34 31.50
C ASP A 355 13.05 -20.10 32.18
N GLY A 356 12.51 -18.90 31.92
CA GLY A 356 13.03 -17.62 32.41
C GLY A 356 14.36 -17.23 31.77
N LYS A 357 14.60 -17.68 30.54
CA LYS A 357 15.83 -17.43 29.75
C LYS A 357 15.51 -16.83 28.38
N GLY A 358 14.36 -16.21 28.21
CA GLY A 358 13.97 -15.58 26.96
C GLY A 358 14.93 -14.44 26.63
N THR A 359 15.34 -14.35 25.37
CA THR A 359 16.03 -13.16 24.82
C THR A 359 15.01 -12.21 24.19
N ILE A 360 15.40 -10.96 23.90
CA ILE A 360 14.54 -10.01 23.17
C ILE A 360 14.05 -10.63 21.85
N SER A 361 14.94 -11.29 21.10
CA SER A 361 14.57 -11.96 19.85
C SER A 361 13.58 -13.12 20.05
N ASP A 362 13.62 -13.83 21.19
CA ASP A 362 12.63 -14.85 21.49
C ASP A 362 11.24 -14.24 21.75
N PHE A 363 11.18 -13.09 22.43
CA PHE A 363 9.92 -12.35 22.63
C PHE A 363 9.39 -11.79 21.30
N GLU A 364 10.25 -11.21 20.47
CA GLU A 364 9.89 -10.70 19.14
C GLU A 364 9.39 -11.82 18.21
N MET A 365 9.98 -13.02 18.29
CA MET A 365 9.55 -14.21 17.52
C MET A 365 8.09 -14.59 17.78
N ILE A 366 7.58 -14.33 18.99
CA ILE A 366 6.17 -14.54 19.36
C ILE A 366 5.34 -13.23 19.32
N GLY A 367 5.88 -12.17 18.71
CA GLY A 367 5.19 -10.92 18.48
C GLY A 367 5.09 -9.99 19.69
N ILE A 368 5.98 -10.12 20.67
CA ILE A 368 6.07 -9.26 21.86
C ILE A 368 7.23 -8.28 21.68
N THR A 369 6.94 -6.98 21.65
CA THR A 369 7.92 -5.92 21.32
C THR A 369 8.19 -4.92 22.45
N ASN A 370 7.48 -5.03 23.57
CA ASN A 370 7.63 -4.15 24.74
C ASN A 370 8.63 -4.67 25.78
N VAL A 371 9.30 -5.80 25.50
CA VAL A 371 10.46 -6.27 26.25
C VAL A 371 11.71 -5.62 25.68
N LYS A 372 12.52 -5.05 26.56
CA LYS A 372 13.73 -4.31 26.22
C LYS A 372 14.83 -4.69 27.20
N GLU A 373 16.06 -4.29 26.90
CA GLU A 373 17.22 -4.61 27.74
C GLU A 373 17.01 -4.20 29.21
N GLU A 374 16.42 -3.03 29.45
CA GLU A 374 16.20 -2.51 30.79
C GLU A 374 15.19 -3.30 31.64
N ASN A 375 14.33 -4.11 31.03
CA ASN A 375 13.27 -4.86 31.72
C ASN A 375 13.32 -6.37 31.48
N LEU A 376 14.28 -6.86 30.68
CA LEU A 376 14.37 -8.25 30.25
C LEU A 376 14.50 -9.21 31.45
N GLU A 377 15.36 -8.88 32.41
CA GLU A 377 15.59 -9.70 33.61
C GLU A 377 14.32 -9.77 34.47
N ASP A 378 13.65 -8.63 34.67
CA ASP A 378 12.42 -8.54 35.45
C ASP A 378 11.27 -9.33 34.80
N VAL A 379 11.15 -9.25 33.46
CA VAL A 379 10.17 -10.00 32.68
C VAL A 379 10.45 -11.51 32.80
N ASN A 380 11.67 -11.95 32.54
CA ASN A 380 12.06 -13.35 32.63
C ASN A 380 11.81 -13.93 34.03
N TRP A 381 12.17 -13.19 35.08
CA TRP A 381 11.86 -13.57 36.46
C TRP A 381 10.35 -13.73 36.66
N TYR A 382 9.55 -12.75 36.24
CA TYR A 382 8.11 -12.76 36.47
C TYR A 382 7.41 -13.94 35.79
N LEU A 383 7.78 -14.24 34.55
CA LEU A 383 7.19 -15.34 33.79
C LEU A 383 7.54 -16.71 34.41
N LYS A 384 8.78 -16.85 34.90
CA LYS A 384 9.25 -18.07 35.57
C LYS A 384 8.49 -18.32 36.88
N GLU A 385 8.32 -17.29 37.71
CA GLU A 385 7.59 -17.40 38.99
C GLU A 385 6.09 -17.70 38.79
N LYS A 386 5.50 -17.25 37.68
CA LYS A 386 4.08 -17.50 37.37
C LYS A 386 3.78 -18.91 36.86
N GLY A 387 4.79 -19.70 36.48
CA GLY A 387 4.58 -21.06 35.98
C GLY A 387 3.77 -21.12 34.68
N ILE A 388 4.07 -20.22 33.74
CA ILE A 388 3.33 -20.06 32.48
C ILE A 388 3.66 -21.19 31.51
N THR A 389 2.68 -21.64 30.69
CA THR A 389 2.88 -22.78 29.78
C THR A 389 2.53 -22.51 28.31
N ASN A 390 1.95 -21.36 27.95
CA ASN A 390 1.58 -21.05 26.57
C ASN A 390 1.75 -19.58 26.15
N GLU A 391 1.78 -19.33 24.85
CA GLU A 391 2.03 -18.01 24.23
C GLU A 391 1.05 -16.91 24.69
N SER A 392 -0.25 -17.22 24.82
CA SER A 392 -1.27 -16.24 25.22
C SER A 392 -1.05 -15.75 26.65
N GLN A 393 -0.72 -16.69 27.55
CA GLN A 393 -0.36 -16.36 28.92
C GLN A 393 0.93 -15.55 28.99
N ILE A 394 1.94 -15.86 28.16
CA ILE A 394 3.18 -15.07 28.07
C ILE A 394 2.83 -13.62 27.73
N LYS A 395 2.07 -13.38 26.64
CA LYS A 395 1.68 -12.02 26.22
C LYS A 395 0.97 -11.24 27.32
N THR A 396 0.02 -11.87 28.00
CA THR A 396 -0.74 -11.25 29.09
C THR A 396 0.17 -10.87 30.26
N ASN A 397 1.04 -11.78 30.68
CA ASN A 397 1.91 -11.56 31.85
C ASN A 397 3.05 -10.59 31.55
N VAL A 398 3.64 -10.60 30.35
CA VAL A 398 4.61 -9.58 29.92
C VAL A 398 3.97 -8.19 30.00
N ASN A 399 2.76 -8.02 29.46
CA ASN A 399 2.06 -6.75 29.53
C ASN A 399 1.81 -6.32 30.98
N ALA A 400 1.43 -7.24 31.87
CA ALA A 400 1.20 -6.95 33.29
C ALA A 400 2.47 -6.43 33.98
N ILE A 401 3.60 -7.14 33.85
CA ILE A 401 4.87 -6.77 34.51
C ILE A 401 5.45 -5.47 33.94
N VAL A 402 5.45 -5.29 32.62
CA VAL A 402 5.94 -4.07 31.96
C VAL A 402 5.08 -2.86 32.35
N THR A 403 3.75 -3.04 32.42
CA THR A 403 2.84 -1.98 32.87
C THR A 403 3.10 -1.59 34.32
N ALA A 404 3.29 -2.56 35.21
CA ALA A 404 3.60 -2.30 36.61
C ALA A 404 4.92 -1.52 36.77
N LEU A 405 5.99 -1.97 36.11
CA LEU A 405 7.29 -1.29 36.11
C LEU A 405 7.17 0.15 35.60
N ASN A 406 6.47 0.37 34.48
CA ASN A 406 6.32 1.70 33.90
C ASN A 406 5.49 2.65 34.78
N ASN A 407 4.38 2.18 35.37
CA ASN A 407 3.54 3.01 36.23
C ASN A 407 4.22 3.35 37.56
N ILE A 408 4.96 2.41 38.15
CA ILE A 408 5.75 2.68 39.35
C ILE A 408 6.84 3.71 39.04
N ASN A 409 7.59 3.52 37.96
CA ASN A 409 8.66 4.44 37.56
C ASN A 409 8.17 5.82 37.10
N SER A 410 6.91 5.97 36.69
CA SER A 410 6.34 7.28 36.31
C SER A 410 5.62 7.98 37.48
N GLY A 411 5.43 7.29 38.61
CA GLY A 411 4.71 7.82 39.77
C GLY A 411 3.19 7.68 39.67
N THR A 412 2.63 7.12 38.59
CA THR A 412 1.20 6.84 38.41
C THR A 412 0.83 5.45 38.95
N THR A 413 1.24 5.15 40.17
CA THR A 413 1.21 3.80 40.74
C THR A 413 -0.03 3.49 41.57
N THR A 414 -0.31 2.20 41.76
CA THR A 414 -1.29 1.63 42.69
C THR A 414 -0.63 0.53 43.51
N ILE A 415 -1.22 0.16 44.66
CA ILE A 415 -0.72 -0.96 45.49
C ILE A 415 -0.64 -2.26 44.66
N GLY A 416 -1.59 -2.49 43.75
CA GLY A 416 -1.62 -3.66 42.88
C GLY A 416 -0.38 -3.79 41.99
N TYR A 417 0.24 -2.68 41.56
CA TYR A 417 1.47 -2.75 40.78
C TYR A 417 2.66 -3.23 41.61
N TYR A 418 2.77 -2.80 42.87
CA TYR A 418 3.81 -3.33 43.77
C TYR A 418 3.62 -4.83 44.01
N GLN A 419 2.37 -5.27 44.20
CA GLN A 419 2.04 -6.69 44.35
C GLN A 419 2.40 -7.50 43.11
N THR A 420 2.18 -6.97 41.91
CA THR A 420 2.64 -7.58 40.65
C THR A 420 4.16 -7.76 40.64
N LEU A 421 4.93 -6.83 41.21
CA LEU A 421 6.38 -6.94 41.37
C LEU A 421 6.82 -7.89 42.50
N GLY A 422 5.88 -8.50 43.22
CA GLY A 422 6.15 -9.30 44.42
C GLY A 422 6.52 -8.47 45.66
N ILE A 423 6.28 -7.16 45.64
CA ILE A 423 6.62 -6.23 46.72
C ILE A 423 5.41 -6.07 47.64
N THR A 424 5.50 -6.63 48.84
CA THR A 424 4.39 -6.70 49.80
C THR A 424 4.46 -5.68 50.93
N VAL A 425 5.61 -5.03 51.13
CA VAL A 425 5.81 -4.01 52.17
C VAL A 425 5.00 -2.73 51.94
N VAL A 426 4.45 -2.54 50.74
CA VAL A 426 3.66 -1.37 50.39
C VAL A 426 2.19 -1.59 50.76
N THR A 427 1.67 -0.72 51.62
CA THR A 427 0.30 -0.71 52.10
C THR A 427 -0.34 0.65 51.87
N SER A 428 -1.62 0.80 52.19
CA SER A 428 -2.30 2.10 52.06
C SER A 428 -1.73 3.18 52.98
N SER A 429 -1.08 2.84 54.09
CA SER A 429 -0.52 3.81 55.03
C SER A 429 0.80 4.42 54.55
N ASN A 430 1.61 3.66 53.79
CA ASN A 430 2.94 4.09 53.34
C ASN A 430 3.06 4.32 51.82
N ALA A 431 2.02 4.02 51.03
CA ALA A 431 2.07 4.11 49.57
C ALA A 431 2.55 5.48 49.05
N SER A 432 2.15 6.58 49.70
CA SER A 432 2.61 7.92 49.29
C SER A 432 4.10 8.14 49.57
N ASN A 433 4.61 7.66 50.72
CA ASN A 433 6.03 7.76 51.08
C ASN A 433 6.88 6.96 50.09
N VAL A 434 6.49 5.71 49.84
CA VAL A 434 7.19 4.81 48.91
C VAL A 434 7.19 5.38 47.48
N LYS A 435 6.05 5.87 47.01
CA LYS A 435 5.96 6.52 45.68
C LYS A 435 6.94 7.69 45.56
N ASN A 436 7.00 8.57 46.55
CA ASN A 436 7.89 9.73 46.51
C ASN A 436 9.37 9.31 46.52
N ALA A 437 9.73 8.33 47.36
CA ALA A 437 11.08 7.78 47.43
C ALA A 437 11.52 7.15 46.09
N ILE A 438 10.61 6.44 45.40
CA ILE A 438 10.89 5.86 44.08
C ILE A 438 11.11 6.94 43.02
N ILE A 439 10.31 8.01 43.03
CA ILE A 439 10.48 9.14 42.10
C ILE A 439 11.85 9.78 42.30
N GLU A 440 12.28 9.97 43.56
CA GLU A 440 13.57 10.52 43.91
C GLU A 440 14.72 9.59 43.51
N ALA A 441 14.66 8.31 43.87
CA ALA A 441 15.67 7.31 43.53
C ALA A 441 15.82 7.14 42.01
N LYS A 442 14.71 7.16 41.25
CA LYS A 442 14.75 7.17 39.79
C LYS A 442 15.44 8.42 39.26
N LYS A 443 15.12 9.60 39.81
CA LYS A 443 15.73 10.87 39.40
C LYS A 443 17.23 10.86 39.64
N GLU A 444 17.69 10.31 40.76
CA GLU A 444 19.09 10.15 41.10
C GLU A 444 19.81 9.17 40.16
N LYS A 445 19.18 8.02 39.87
CA LYS A 445 19.74 7.02 38.93
C LYS A 445 19.78 7.53 37.48
N GLY A 446 18.86 8.43 37.10
CA GLY A 446 18.73 8.93 35.73
C GLY A 446 18.10 7.95 34.73
N SER A 447 17.64 6.78 35.18
CA SER A 447 16.98 5.75 34.37
C SER A 447 15.92 5.04 35.19
N ASN A 448 15.05 4.25 34.54
CA ASN A 448 14.05 3.47 35.26
C ASN A 448 14.70 2.49 36.26
N LEU A 449 14.07 2.36 37.41
CA LEU A 449 14.40 1.37 38.43
C LEU A 449 13.89 0.00 38.00
N THR A 450 14.70 -1.03 38.24
CA THR A 450 14.33 -2.44 38.09
C THR A 450 13.44 -2.88 39.25
N ARG A 451 12.81 -4.06 39.13
CA ARG A 451 12.00 -4.65 40.20
C ARG A 451 12.74 -4.71 41.54
N ILE A 452 14.01 -5.15 41.52
CA ILE A 452 14.82 -5.30 42.74
C ILE A 452 15.10 -3.94 43.38
N GLU A 453 15.43 -2.92 42.58
CA GLU A 453 15.68 -1.57 43.07
C GLU A 453 14.41 -0.95 43.68
N ILE A 454 13.26 -1.11 43.01
CA ILE A 454 11.97 -0.67 43.54
C ILE A 454 11.68 -1.35 44.89
N GLY A 455 11.95 -2.66 45.00
CA GLY A 455 11.78 -3.41 46.25
C GLY A 455 12.62 -2.84 47.39
N LYS A 456 13.91 -2.57 47.14
CA LYS A 456 14.82 -1.98 48.13
C LYS A 456 14.38 -0.58 48.56
N VAL A 457 14.01 0.28 47.62
CA VAL A 457 13.53 1.64 47.93
C VAL A 457 12.23 1.59 48.75
N ALA A 458 11.31 0.68 48.41
CA ALA A 458 10.07 0.51 49.14
C ALA A 458 10.29 0.01 50.58
N GLU A 459 11.24 -0.91 50.78
CA GLU A 459 11.63 -1.40 52.10
C GLU A 459 12.28 -0.29 52.94
N SER A 460 13.27 0.43 52.39
CA SER A 460 13.90 1.57 53.07
C SER A 460 12.89 2.64 53.49
N ALA A 461 12.02 3.07 52.57
CA ALA A 461 11.00 4.07 52.87
C ALA A 461 9.99 3.60 53.93
N SER A 462 9.70 2.29 54.00
CA SER A 462 8.83 1.71 55.02
C SER A 462 9.52 1.71 56.39
N ASN A 463 10.80 1.35 56.45
CA ASN A 463 11.59 1.33 57.68
C ASN A 463 11.79 2.75 58.24
N GLU A 464 12.08 3.73 57.38
CA GLU A 464 12.17 5.14 57.78
C GLU A 464 10.87 5.64 58.40
N ARG A 465 9.73 5.28 57.80
CA ARG A 465 8.41 5.63 58.33
C ARG A 465 8.15 4.99 59.69
N GLU A 466 8.60 3.76 59.91
CA GLU A 466 8.49 3.09 61.22
C GLU A 466 9.31 3.80 62.31
N VAL A 467 10.55 4.22 61.98
CA VAL A 467 11.40 5.02 62.87
C VAL A 467 10.71 6.34 63.24
N ILE A 468 10.06 6.99 62.28
CA ILE A 468 9.29 8.23 62.51
C ILE A 468 8.12 8.01 63.46
N ILE A 469 7.35 6.93 63.26
CA ILE A 469 6.23 6.58 64.14
C ILE A 469 6.70 6.40 65.58
N LYS A 470 7.84 5.72 65.76
CA LYS A 470 8.43 5.52 67.09
C LYS A 470 8.81 6.86 67.74
N LYS A 471 9.46 7.77 66.99
CA LYS A 471 9.77 9.13 67.49
C LYS A 471 8.53 9.88 67.94
N ILE A 472 7.45 9.83 67.16
CA ILE A 472 6.18 10.49 67.50
C ILE A 472 5.58 9.90 68.78
N ILE A 473 5.56 8.57 68.90
CA ILE A 473 5.06 7.86 70.09
C ILE A 473 5.88 8.20 71.34
N ASP A 474 7.21 8.32 71.20
CA ASP A 474 8.12 8.67 72.29
C ASP A 474 8.05 10.17 72.68
N GLY A 475 7.18 10.95 72.03
CA GLY A 475 7.00 12.39 72.25
C GLY A 475 8.12 13.25 71.67
N GLN A 476 8.78 12.78 70.61
CA GLN A 476 9.93 13.41 69.96
C GLN A 476 9.67 13.72 68.47
N GLY A 477 8.40 13.74 68.05
CA GLY A 477 8.04 14.01 66.66
C GLY A 477 8.40 15.43 66.23
N SER A 478 8.96 15.59 65.04
CA SER A 478 9.13 16.89 64.37
C SER A 478 7.93 17.23 63.48
N LEU A 479 7.80 18.49 63.03
CA LEU A 479 6.78 18.84 62.02
C LEU A 479 6.88 17.99 60.75
N ASN A 480 8.11 17.66 60.34
CA ASN A 480 8.33 16.84 59.14
C ASN A 480 7.84 15.40 59.35
N ASP A 481 8.02 14.86 60.56
CA ASP A 481 7.55 13.53 60.94
C ASP A 481 6.03 13.42 60.82
N TYR A 482 5.29 14.39 61.38
CA TYR A 482 3.83 14.45 61.24
C TYR A 482 3.38 14.59 59.78
N LYS A 483 4.05 15.45 59.00
CA LYS A 483 3.77 15.60 57.56
C LYS A 483 4.01 14.31 56.78
N MET A 484 5.03 13.54 57.12
CA MET A 484 5.30 12.23 56.49
C MET A 484 4.21 11.19 56.79
N LEU A 485 3.47 11.33 57.89
CA LEU A 485 2.26 10.55 58.17
C LEU A 485 0.98 11.15 57.56
N GLY A 486 1.10 12.25 56.80
CA GLY A 486 -0.04 12.97 56.22
C GLY A 486 -0.80 13.85 57.23
N ILE A 487 -0.26 14.06 58.43
CA ILE A 487 -0.87 14.88 59.48
C ILE A 487 -0.40 16.32 59.31
N THR A 488 -1.29 17.20 58.84
CA THR A 488 -1.01 18.61 58.56
C THR A 488 -1.54 19.58 59.60
N SER A 489 -2.28 19.09 60.60
CA SER A 489 -2.85 19.90 61.67
C SER A 489 -1.82 20.34 62.72
N VAL A 490 -0.69 19.63 62.83
CA VAL A 490 0.42 20.00 63.72
C VAL A 490 1.21 21.16 63.11
N LYS A 491 1.49 22.17 63.93
CA LYS A 491 2.20 23.39 63.58
C LYS A 491 3.23 23.71 64.67
N GLU A 492 4.13 24.63 64.39
CA GLU A 492 5.22 24.97 65.32
C GLU A 492 4.68 25.39 66.69
N GLU A 493 3.60 26.15 66.72
CA GLU A 493 2.99 26.65 67.96
C GLU A 493 2.36 25.57 68.85
N ASN A 494 2.05 24.39 68.32
CA ASN A 494 1.38 23.31 69.06
C ASN A 494 2.18 21.99 69.09
N LEU A 495 3.37 21.97 68.48
CA LEU A 495 4.19 20.76 68.34
C LEU A 495 4.53 20.15 69.69
N GLU A 496 5.00 20.98 70.63
CA GLU A 496 5.38 20.53 71.97
C GLU A 496 4.18 19.97 72.75
N ASP A 497 3.04 20.65 72.68
CA ASP A 497 1.80 20.21 73.32
C ASP A 497 1.30 18.87 72.74
N VAL A 498 1.39 18.70 71.41
CA VAL A 498 1.01 17.45 70.73
C VAL A 498 1.94 16.30 71.13
N ASN A 499 3.26 16.52 71.07
CA ASN A 499 4.26 15.52 71.46
C ASN A 499 4.08 15.08 72.92
N TRP A 500 3.89 16.05 73.81
CA TRP A 500 3.60 15.78 75.23
C TRP A 500 2.34 14.92 75.36
N TYR A 501 1.23 15.31 74.72
CA TYR A 501 -0.04 14.60 74.86
C TYR A 501 0.04 13.16 74.36
N LEU A 502 0.66 12.91 73.20
CA LEU A 502 0.79 11.55 72.66
C LEU A 502 1.61 10.64 73.58
N LYS A 503 2.70 11.18 74.16
CA LYS A 503 3.55 10.47 75.12
C LYS A 503 2.79 10.14 76.41
N GLU A 504 2.14 11.12 77.04
CA GLU A 504 1.38 10.92 78.28
C GLU A 504 0.18 10.00 78.08
N LYS A 505 -0.43 10.04 76.89
CA LYS A 505 -1.54 9.14 76.57
C LYS A 505 -1.09 7.68 76.43
N GLY A 506 0.21 7.42 76.24
CA GLY A 506 0.77 6.09 76.08
C GLY A 506 0.32 5.41 74.79
N ILE A 507 0.31 6.14 73.67
CA ILE A 507 -0.09 5.59 72.37
C ILE A 507 0.90 4.52 71.92
N LEU A 508 0.42 3.34 71.52
CA LEU A 508 1.27 2.22 71.09
C LEU A 508 1.14 1.90 69.59
N LYS A 509 0.16 2.49 68.90
CA LYS A 509 -0.18 2.15 67.52
C LYS A 509 -0.30 3.40 66.65
N GLU A 510 0.20 3.30 65.43
CA GLU A 510 0.12 4.36 64.42
C GLU A 510 -1.32 4.84 64.18
N SER A 511 -2.28 3.91 64.12
CA SER A 511 -3.70 4.21 63.84
C SER A 511 -4.35 5.15 64.86
N GLU A 512 -3.74 5.30 66.04
CA GLU A 512 -4.23 6.18 67.10
C GLU A 512 -3.62 7.59 67.04
N ILE A 513 -2.50 7.78 66.34
CA ILE A 513 -1.76 9.05 66.30
C ILE A 513 -2.66 10.17 65.78
N SER A 514 -3.17 10.05 64.55
CA SER A 514 -3.99 11.10 63.91
C SER A 514 -5.22 11.47 64.75
N LYS A 515 -5.89 10.47 65.32
CA LYS A 515 -7.06 10.68 66.20
C LYS A 515 -6.67 11.50 67.43
N ASN A 516 -5.58 11.14 68.10
CA ASN A 516 -5.15 11.79 69.33
C ASN A 516 -4.56 13.18 69.07
N VAL A 517 -3.84 13.38 67.96
CA VAL A 517 -3.42 14.71 67.49
C VAL A 517 -4.63 15.64 67.34
N ASN A 518 -5.71 15.17 66.70
CA ASN A 518 -6.92 15.98 66.54
C ASN A 518 -7.61 16.26 67.89
N ILE A 519 -7.59 15.32 68.84
CA ILE A 519 -8.15 15.53 70.18
C ILE A 519 -7.45 16.67 70.90
N ILE A 520 -6.10 16.65 70.97
CA ILE A 520 -5.34 17.68 71.68
C ILE A 520 -5.44 19.05 70.99
N ILE A 521 -5.35 19.10 69.65
CA ILE A 521 -5.49 20.34 68.89
C ILE A 521 -6.88 20.95 69.08
N ASN A 522 -7.94 20.12 69.08
CA ASN A 522 -9.29 20.61 69.34
C ASN A 522 -9.43 21.13 70.78
N ALA A 523 -8.88 20.42 71.77
CA ALA A 523 -8.89 20.87 73.17
C ALA A 523 -8.20 22.24 73.31
N LEU A 524 -6.98 22.39 72.76
CA LEU A 524 -6.27 23.66 72.72
C LEU A 524 -7.11 24.75 72.04
N SER A 525 -7.71 24.46 70.89
CA SER A 525 -8.53 25.44 70.14
C SER A 525 -9.77 25.87 70.92
N TYR A 526 -10.51 24.93 71.52
CA TYR A 526 -11.74 25.22 72.27
C TYR A 526 -11.46 26.00 73.55
N VAL A 527 -10.39 25.64 74.27
CA VAL A 527 -9.93 26.37 75.45
C VAL A 527 -9.53 27.80 75.06
N ASN A 528 -8.75 27.96 74.00
CA ASN A 528 -8.34 29.28 73.49
C ASN A 528 -9.48 30.13 72.91
N LYS A 529 -10.58 29.52 72.47
CA LYS A 529 -11.79 30.25 72.01
C LYS A 529 -12.75 30.57 73.14
N GLY A 530 -12.53 30.02 74.34
CA GLY A 530 -13.49 30.07 75.44
C GLY A 530 -14.80 29.33 75.16
N THR A 531 -14.83 28.44 74.17
CA THR A 531 -15.98 27.56 73.87
C THR A 531 -15.69 26.18 74.43
N THR A 532 -15.57 26.11 75.76
CA THR A 532 -14.90 25.01 76.45
C THR A 532 -15.82 24.30 77.47
N SER A 533 -15.50 23.04 77.74
CA SER A 533 -16.06 22.20 78.78
C SER A 533 -14.92 21.73 79.69
N ILE A 534 -15.23 21.29 80.92
CA ILE A 534 -14.22 20.79 81.87
C ILE A 534 -13.37 19.67 81.25
N SER A 535 -13.94 18.84 80.37
CA SER A 535 -13.22 17.74 79.72
C SER A 535 -12.09 18.19 78.78
N TYR A 536 -12.15 19.40 78.21
CA TYR A 536 -11.02 19.90 77.41
C TYR A 536 -9.83 20.29 78.30
N TYR A 537 -10.07 20.88 79.47
CA TYR A 537 -9.00 21.12 80.46
C TYR A 537 -8.37 19.80 80.92
N GLN A 538 -9.20 18.80 81.20
CA GLN A 538 -8.72 17.45 81.54
C GLN A 538 -7.89 16.82 80.41
N THR A 539 -8.27 17.05 79.14
CA THR A 539 -7.48 16.60 77.97
C THR A 539 -6.11 17.29 77.93
N LEU A 540 -6.03 18.56 78.35
CA LEU A 540 -4.76 19.27 78.55
C LEU A 540 -4.02 18.85 79.84
N GLY A 541 -4.48 17.83 80.56
CA GLY A 541 -3.89 17.40 81.83
C GLY A 541 -4.18 18.32 83.02
N ILE A 542 -5.07 19.31 82.87
CA ILE A 542 -5.38 20.31 83.89
C ILE A 542 -6.62 19.87 84.67
N THR A 543 -6.43 19.45 85.92
CA THR A 543 -7.49 18.89 86.78
C THR A 543 -8.02 19.87 87.82
N THR A 544 -7.38 21.03 87.97
CA THR A 544 -7.76 22.09 88.94
C THR A 544 -9.00 22.89 88.51
N VAL A 545 -9.43 22.75 87.26
CA VAL A 545 -10.64 23.40 86.73
C VAL A 545 -11.87 22.57 87.08
N THR A 546 -12.78 23.17 87.84
CA THR A 546 -14.02 22.56 88.33
C THR A 546 -15.23 23.37 87.89
N SER A 547 -16.44 22.88 88.17
CA SER A 547 -17.67 23.61 87.87
C SER A 547 -17.78 24.96 88.57
N SER A 548 -17.07 25.17 89.70
CA SER A 548 -17.12 26.43 90.45
C SER A 548 -16.20 27.51 89.87
N ASN A 549 -15.12 27.15 89.18
CA ASN A 549 -14.12 28.13 88.69
C ASN A 549 -14.01 28.24 87.16
N VAL A 550 -14.64 27.33 86.40
CA VAL A 550 -14.49 27.26 84.93
C VAL A 550 -14.84 28.56 84.20
N SER A 551 -15.84 29.31 84.67
CA SER A 551 -16.22 30.61 84.07
C SER A 551 -15.12 31.67 84.23
N ASN A 552 -14.48 31.73 85.41
CA ASN A 552 -13.39 32.67 85.68
C ASN A 552 -12.14 32.28 84.89
N VAL A 553 -11.81 30.98 84.88
CA VAL A 553 -10.69 30.42 84.11
C VAL A 553 -10.84 30.74 82.61
N LYS A 554 -12.02 30.51 82.04
CA LYS A 554 -12.33 30.84 80.65
C LYS A 554 -12.04 32.32 80.35
N ASN A 555 -12.52 33.25 81.17
CA ASN A 555 -12.34 34.69 80.94
C ASN A 555 -10.87 35.12 81.07
N ALA A 556 -10.13 34.51 81.99
CA ALA A 556 -8.70 34.74 82.17
C ALA A 556 -7.90 34.30 80.93
N ILE A 557 -8.21 33.12 80.39
CA ILE A 557 -7.56 32.58 79.18
C ILE A 557 -7.85 33.46 77.95
N ILE A 558 -9.10 33.91 77.77
CA ILE A 558 -9.46 34.82 76.66
C ILE A 558 -8.65 36.13 76.77
N SER A 559 -8.54 36.67 77.97
CA SER A 559 -7.77 37.90 78.23
C SER A 559 -6.29 37.70 77.95
N ALA A 560 -5.68 36.64 78.48
CA ALA A 560 -4.27 36.32 78.27
C ALA A 560 -3.94 36.03 76.80
N LYS A 561 -4.83 35.32 76.09
CA LYS A 561 -4.72 35.13 74.64
C LYS A 561 -4.74 36.46 73.89
N LYS A 562 -5.65 37.37 74.25
CA LYS A 562 -5.76 38.69 73.63
C LYS A 562 -4.49 39.52 73.84
N GLU A 563 -3.89 39.43 75.03
CA GLU A 563 -2.62 40.07 75.37
C GLU A 563 -1.44 39.49 74.58
N LYS A 564 -1.37 38.16 74.48
CA LYS A 564 -0.34 37.47 73.69
C LYS A 564 -0.48 37.72 72.18
N GLY A 565 -1.71 37.93 71.70
CA GLY A 565 -2.01 38.09 70.27
C GLY A 565 -2.01 36.78 69.46
N SER A 566 -1.83 35.64 70.10
CA SER A 566 -1.87 34.29 69.49
C SER A 566 -2.45 33.28 70.48
N ASP A 567 -2.80 32.08 69.98
CA ASP A 567 -3.28 31.00 70.85
C ASP A 567 -2.24 30.67 71.93
N LEU A 568 -2.72 30.41 73.15
CA LEU A 568 -1.93 29.97 74.28
C LEU A 568 -1.59 28.48 74.15
N THR A 569 -0.37 28.10 74.51
CA THR A 569 0.07 26.71 74.67
C THR A 569 -0.52 26.11 75.95
N LYS A 570 -0.41 24.79 76.13
CA LYS A 570 -0.82 24.13 77.38
C LYS A 570 -0.19 24.80 78.61
N LEU A 571 1.13 24.99 78.58
CA LEU A 571 1.88 25.53 79.72
C LEU A 571 1.46 26.97 80.06
N GLU A 572 1.16 27.78 79.05
CA GLU A 572 0.65 29.13 79.26
C GLU A 572 -0.76 29.12 79.85
N ILE A 573 -1.64 28.24 79.36
CA ILE A 573 -2.98 28.03 79.93
C ILE A 573 -2.87 27.61 81.40
N GLU A 574 -1.99 26.66 81.70
CA GLU A 574 -1.75 26.17 83.05
C GLU A 574 -1.25 27.29 83.99
N LYS A 575 -0.32 28.14 83.51
CA LYS A 575 0.16 29.31 84.25
C LYS A 575 -0.94 30.35 84.51
N VAL A 576 -1.79 30.63 83.52
CA VAL A 576 -2.93 31.55 83.69
C VAL A 576 -3.88 31.03 84.79
N ILE A 577 -4.11 29.72 84.82
CA ILE A 577 -4.98 29.08 85.83
C ILE A 577 -4.35 29.12 87.22
N LEU A 578 -3.06 28.82 87.34
CA LEU A 578 -2.33 28.86 88.62
C LEU A 578 -2.25 30.27 89.22
N ASN A 579 -2.29 31.32 88.40
CA ASN A 579 -2.34 32.69 88.90
C ASN A 579 -3.74 33.14 89.32
N LEU A 580 -4.77 32.34 89.03
CA LEU A 580 -6.18 32.67 89.28
C LEU A 580 -6.76 31.93 90.50
N ILE A 581 -6.25 30.73 90.79
CA ILE A 581 -6.65 29.84 91.89
C ILE A 581 -5.61 29.96 92.99
#